data_AF-V8N4N0-F1
#
_entry.id   AF-V8N4N0-F1
#
_cell.length_a   1.000
_cell.length_b   1.000
_cell.length_c   1.000
_cell.angle_alpha   90.00
_cell.angle_beta   90.00
_cell.angle_gamma   90.00
#
_symmetry.space_group_name_H-M   'P 1'
#
loop_
_entity.id
_entity.type
_entity.pdbx_description
1 polymer ?
#
loop_
_entity_poly.entity_id
_entity_poly.type
_entity_poly.pdbx_seq_one_letter_code
_entity_poly.pdbx_strand_id
1 'polypeptide(L)' 'MEMHTCRIHGFYPKAIDASWRRDGEVWKEETFHGSVAPNADGTYHYWLSIWIYPKDRDRYQCHVEHNGLQEPMDVALK' A
#
# COMPACT_ATOMS: atom_id res chain seq x y z
N MET A 1 16.42 -3.88 11.00
CA MET A 1 15.10 -3.51 10.47
C MET A 1 15.32 -2.87 9.12
N GLU A 2 14.37 -3.02 8.21
CA GLU A 2 14.40 -2.43 6.88
C GLU A 2 13.05 -1.81 6.56
N MET A 3 13.06 -0.73 5.79
CA MET A 3 11.86 -0.04 5.39
C MET A 3 11.39 -0.59 4.05
N HIS A 4 10.12 -0.96 4.00
CA HIS A 4 9.46 -1.37 2.77
C HIS A 4 8.36 -0.40 2.42
N THR A 5 8.25 -0.04 1.14
CA THR A 5 7.29 0.94 0.65
C THR A 5 6.40 0.31 -0.40
N CYS A 6 5.09 0.33 -0.17
CA CYS A 6 4.08 0.07 -1.18
C CYS A 6 3.78 1.37 -1.92
N ARG A 7 4.03 1.38 -3.24
CA ARG A 7 3.76 2.53 -4.11
C ARG A 7 2.57 2.20 -5.01
N ILE A 8 1.56 3.06 -4.98
CA ILE A 8 0.35 2.93 -5.79
C ILE A 8 0.29 4.13 -6.72
N HIS A 9 0.25 3.88 -8.03
CA HIS A 9 0.31 4.90 -9.08
C HIS A 9 -0.80 4.69 -10.09
N GLY A 10 -1.21 5.78 -10.76
CA GLY A 10 -2.09 5.70 -11.92
C GLY A 10 -3.57 5.45 -11.57
N PHE A 11 -3.98 5.70 -10.33
CA PHE A 11 -5.36 5.41 -9.91
C PHE A 11 -6.28 6.64 -10.04
N TYR A 12 -7.56 6.40 -10.34
CA TYR A 12 -8.62 7.40 -10.40
C TYR A 12 -9.98 6.71 -10.17
N PRO A 13 -10.88 7.21 -9.31
CA PRO A 13 -10.91 8.53 -8.66
C PRO A 13 -9.93 8.68 -7.47
N LYS A 14 -9.84 9.89 -6.89
CA LYS A 14 -8.87 10.24 -5.82
C LYS A 14 -8.98 9.39 -4.55
N ALA A 15 -10.19 8.99 -4.16
CA ALA A 15 -10.41 8.22 -2.94
C ALA A 15 -9.78 6.83 -3.07
N ILE A 16 -8.99 6.44 -2.08
CA ILE A 16 -8.27 5.16 -2.01
C ILE A 16 -8.22 4.70 -0.55
N ASP A 17 -8.32 3.39 -0.34
CA ASP A 17 -7.99 2.75 0.92
C ASP A 17 -6.83 1.78 0.68
N ALA A 18 -5.74 1.95 1.42
CA ALA A 18 -4.57 1.10 1.29
C ALA A 18 -3.93 0.88 2.66
N SER A 19 -3.62 -0.37 2.96
CA SER A 19 -3.09 -0.81 4.24
C SER A 19 -2.01 -1.87 4.07
N TRP A 20 -1.16 -2.02 5.07
CA TRP A 20 -0.35 -3.22 5.19
C TRP A 20 -1.18 -4.32 5.86
N ARG A 21 -0.98 -5.57 5.44
CA ARG A 21 -1.47 -6.76 6.11
C ARG A 21 -0.31 -7.63 6.57
N ARG A 22 -0.45 -8.28 7.71
CA ARG A 22 0.47 -9.30 8.22
C ARG A 22 -0.31 -10.59 8.45
N ASP A 23 0.10 -11.67 7.79
CA ASP A 23 -0.56 -12.98 7.89
C ASP A 23 -2.08 -12.92 7.64
N GLY A 24 -2.51 -12.05 6.72
CA GLY A 24 -3.92 -11.84 6.35
C GLY A 24 -4.70 -10.82 7.20
N GLU A 25 -4.14 -10.35 8.32
CA GLU A 25 -4.77 -9.33 9.16
C GLU A 25 -4.23 -7.93 8.88
N VAL A 26 -5.06 -6.90 9.03
CA VAL A 26 -4.63 -5.50 8.89
C VAL A 26 -3.55 -5.17 9.92
N TRP A 27 -2.43 -4.64 9.44
CA TRP A 27 -1.33 -4.15 10.25
C TRP A 27 -1.74 -2.88 10.99
N LYS A 28 -1.71 -2.92 12.32
CA LYS A 28 -2.18 -1.84 13.19
C LYS A 28 -1.06 -0.99 13.79
N GLU A 29 0.21 -1.36 13.56
CA GLU A 29 1.34 -0.56 14.05
C GLU A 29 1.64 0.62 13.14
N GLU A 30 2.62 1.44 13.53
CA GLU A 30 3.00 2.64 12.82
C GLU A 30 3.30 2.36 11.34
N THR A 31 2.58 3.08 10.48
CA THR A 31 2.71 3.05 9.03
C THR A 31 2.93 4.47 8.56
N PHE A 32 4.05 4.70 7.88
CA PHE A 32 4.35 5.99 7.27
C PHE A 32 3.57 6.12 5.98
N HIS A 33 2.97 7.27 5.72
CA HIS A 33 2.16 7.46 4.53
C HIS A 33 2.45 8.81 3.87
N GLY A 34 2.42 8.82 2.55
CA GLY A 34 2.43 10.04 1.76
C GLY A 34 1.06 10.70 1.75
N SER A 35 0.96 11.92 1.22
CA SER A 35 -0.34 12.45 0.81
C SER A 35 -0.74 11.87 -0.55
N VAL A 36 -2.03 11.69 -0.81
CA VAL A 36 -2.52 11.39 -2.16
C VAL A 36 -2.30 12.62 -3.04
N ALA A 37 -1.44 12.50 -4.03
CA ALA A 37 -1.00 13.59 -4.89
C ALA A 37 -1.38 13.35 -6.37
N PRO A 38 -1.69 14.42 -7.14
CA PRO A 38 -2.05 14.29 -8.55
C PRO A 38 -0.83 14.03 -9.45
N ASN A 39 -1.06 13.33 -10.55
CA ASN A 39 -0.14 13.15 -11.67
C ASN A 39 -0.50 14.10 -12.83
N ALA A 40 0.44 14.32 -13.74
CA ALA A 40 0.23 15.17 -14.93
C ALA A 40 -0.78 14.59 -15.94
N ASP A 41 -1.01 13.28 -15.90
CA ASP A 41 -1.95 12.56 -16.78
C ASP A 41 -3.40 12.57 -16.25
N GLY A 42 -3.67 13.25 -15.13
CA GLY A 42 -4.99 13.32 -14.51
C GLY A 42 -5.30 12.20 -13.51
N THR A 43 -4.36 11.28 -13.28
CA THR A 43 -4.48 10.24 -12.24
C THR A 43 -3.85 10.69 -10.91
N TYR A 44 -3.83 9.81 -9.91
CA TYR A 44 -3.22 10.05 -8.61
C TYR A 44 -2.13 9.02 -8.27
N HIS A 45 -1.26 9.37 -7.33
CA HIS A 45 -0.32 8.45 -6.70
C HIS A 45 -0.36 8.59 -5.17
N TYR A 46 0.02 7.51 -4.49
CA TYR A 46 0.06 7.36 -3.04
C TYR A 46 1.12 6.32 -2.65
N TRP A 47 1.56 6.36 -1.40
CA TRP A 47 2.44 5.33 -0.87
C TRP A 47 2.27 5.19 0.63
N LEU A 48 2.58 3.98 1.11
CA LEU A 48 2.65 3.65 2.53
C LEU A 48 3.88 2.79 2.81
N SER A 49 4.52 2.95 3.96
CA SER A 49 5.76 2.25 4.33
C SER A 49 5.72 1.76 5.77
N ILE A 50 6.38 0.63 6.02
CA ILE A 50 6.56 0.01 7.33
C ILE A 50 8.02 -0.37 7.55
N TRP A 51 8.43 -0.45 8.81
CA TRP A 51 9.69 -1.08 9.19
C TRP A 51 9.45 -2.51 9.62
N ILE A 52 10.14 -3.46 8.98
CA ILE A 52 10.04 -4.88 9.33
C ILE A 52 11.42 -5.51 9.52
N TYR A 53 11.44 -6.70 10.11
CA TYR A 53 12.65 -7.53 10.12
C TYR A 53 12.74 -8.30 8.80
N PRO A 54 13.93 -8.43 8.18
CA PRO A 54 14.08 -9.12 6.90
C PRO A 54 13.54 -10.56 6.89
N LYS A 55 13.59 -11.25 8.04
CA LYS A 55 13.06 -12.61 8.21
C LYS A 55 11.53 -12.72 8.15
N ASP A 56 10.82 -11.60 8.28
CA ASP A 56 9.36 -11.56 8.32
C ASP A 56 8.76 -11.07 7.00
N ARG A 57 9.55 -10.77 5.95
CA ARG A 57 9.10 -10.22 4.65
C ARG A 57 7.87 -10.93 4.08
N ASP A 58 7.92 -12.25 4.03
CA ASP A 58 6.90 -13.09 3.39
C ASP A 58 5.54 -13.05 4.10
N ARG A 59 5.50 -12.50 5.32
CA ARG A 59 4.28 -12.36 6.11
C ARG A 59 3.51 -11.09 5.76
N TYR A 60 4.14 -10.14 5.07
CA TYR A 60 3.55 -8.82 4.80
C TYR A 60 3.10 -8.66 3.36
N GLN A 61 1.92 -8.07 3.22
CA GLN A 61 1.30 -7.77 1.94
C GLN A 61 0.76 -6.34 1.95
N CYS A 62 0.90 -5.63 0.84
CA CYS A 62 0.20 -4.37 0.63
C CYS A 62 -1.19 -4.66 0.09
N HIS A 63 -2.21 -4.21 0.81
CA HIS A 63 -3.60 -4.34 0.43
C HIS A 63 -4.14 -3.02 -0.10
N VAL A 64 -4.83 -3.06 -1.24
CA VAL A 64 -5.38 -1.87 -1.89
C VAL A 64 -6.84 -2.12 -2.26
N GLU A 65 -7.72 -1.28 -1.73
CA GLU A 65 -9.11 -1.15 -2.14
C GLU A 65 -9.31 0.18 -2.87
N HIS A 66 -9.91 0.11 -4.05
CA HIS A 66 -10.11 1.28 -4.88
C HIS A 66 -11.27 1.06 -5.85
N ASN A 67 -12.08 2.09 -6.08
CA ASN A 67 -13.27 2.00 -6.95
C ASN A 67 -12.95 1.64 -8.42
N GLY A 68 -11.70 1.82 -8.86
CA GLY A 68 -11.23 1.41 -10.18
C GLY A 68 -10.85 -0.06 -10.28
N LEU A 69 -10.83 -0.79 -9.16
CA LEU A 69 -10.52 -2.22 -9.11
C LEU A 69 -11.84 -3.03 -9.01
N GLN A 70 -11.91 -4.16 -9.72
CA GLN A 70 -13.04 -5.07 -9.61
C GLN A 70 -13.02 -5.83 -8.27
N GLU A 71 -11.81 -6.15 -7.78
CA GLU A 71 -11.56 -6.82 -6.51
C GLU A 71 -10.36 -6.15 -5.83
N PRO A 72 -10.26 -6.21 -4.49
CA PRO A 72 -9.09 -5.72 -3.78
C PRO A 72 -7.79 -6.39 -4.25
N MET A 73 -6.69 -5.64 -4.24
CA MET A 73 -5.38 -6.13 -4.67
C MET A 73 -4.45 -6.33 -3.48
N ASP A 74 -3.93 -7.55 -3.32
CA ASP A 74 -2.88 -7.89 -2.36
C ASP A 74 -1.53 -8.11 -3.07
N VAL A 75 -0.52 -7.31 -2.72
CA VAL A 75 0.83 -7.42 -3.28
C VAL A 75 1.79 -7.85 -2.18
N ALA A 76 2.29 -9.08 -2.27
CA ALA A 76 3.31 -9.58 -1.36
C ALA A 76 4.65 -8.84 -1.54
N LEU A 77 5.36 -8.64 -0.42
CA LEU A 77 6.75 -8.19 -0.47
C LEU A 77 7.65 -9.24 -1.15
N LYS A 78 8.66 -8.77 -1.88
CA LYS A 78 9.74 -9.58 -2.44
C LYS A 78 11.08 -9.17 -1.82
#